data_AF-A0A1F6HNG8-F1
#
_entry.id   AF-A0A1F6HNG8-F1
#
_cell.length_a   1.000
_cell.length_b   1.000
_cell.length_c   1.000
_cell.angle_alpha   90.00
_cell.angle_beta   90.00
_cell.angle_gamma   90.00
#
_symmetry.space_group_name_H-M   'P 1'
#
loop_
_entity.id
_entity.type
_entity.pdbx_description
1 polymer ?
#
loop_
_entity_poly.entity_id
_entity_poly.type
_entity_poly.pdbx_seq_one_letter_code
_entity_poly.pdbx_strand_id
1 'polypeptide(L)'
;MLYFSELDKIKIYSNNGKFIGILDDLIFSVINTPYITKLVVVSSTSSIFPESLNIFQKKEKLIIPIQNLQKINHVKMIIDERFSQSEIAENELFVKRNLLDTQVIDIEENDIVRVNDVLIHNVGVQGLAIYGVDMGFSGILRWLKLEKKINKLLRVFGLSITQSILAWSDIQPLELTRGRVVVKTTFDKLKGLHPADVADYLETQNFKNALALIQGIDKGYLAEVVSELNPNFQSRLLKRLGVDKIVYILSMMETDDAVDVLTQFSQKRRDAIMEKLPPKESAEIKRLLKFSETPLGEFLTIDFLTVYSEDTCLDVIKKIKNSTVDFSTLEYVYIVNKENQLIGVTDLHELILQNSDNHMFRFMVSKVVSATLSTPVEVAFRRMSKYKISSLPVIDQNKQILGIVQIEDLSREIIQRIE
;
A
#
# COMPACT_ATOMS: atom_id res chain seq x y z
N MET A 1 21.80 25.33 -4.73
CA MET A 1 21.26 23.96 -4.85
C MET A 1 20.91 23.73 -6.31
N LEU A 2 21.07 22.50 -6.79
CA LEU A 2 20.80 22.09 -8.17
C LEU A 2 19.79 20.95 -8.10
N TYR A 3 18.81 20.94 -9.00
CA TYR A 3 17.94 19.77 -9.16
C TYR A 3 18.53 18.83 -10.20
N PHE A 4 18.39 17.52 -10.02
CA PHE A 4 18.86 16.55 -11.01
C PHE A 4 18.19 16.76 -12.38
N SER A 5 16.90 17.13 -12.39
CA SER A 5 16.16 17.49 -13.61
C SER A 5 16.80 18.64 -14.41
N GLU A 6 17.53 19.54 -13.75
CA GLU A 6 18.27 20.63 -14.42
C GLU A 6 19.59 20.16 -15.02
N LEU A 7 20.14 19.07 -14.50
CA LEU A 7 21.40 18.47 -14.93
C LEU A 7 21.21 17.39 -16.01
N ASP A 8 20.02 16.78 -16.08
CA ASP A 8 19.71 15.77 -17.08
C ASP A 8 20.02 16.29 -18.49
N LYS A 9 20.82 15.52 -19.23
CA LYS A 9 21.24 15.82 -20.60
C LYS A 9 22.06 17.10 -20.77
N ILE A 10 22.70 17.61 -19.71
CA ILE A 10 23.68 18.69 -19.85
C ILE A 10 24.90 18.22 -20.67
N LYS A 11 25.44 19.14 -21.49
CA LYS A 11 26.65 18.92 -22.27
C LYS A 11 27.90 18.99 -21.39
N ILE A 12 28.78 18.01 -21.56
CA ILE A 12 30.04 17.89 -20.83
C ILE A 12 31.19 18.20 -21.79
N TYR A 13 32.05 19.10 -21.36
CA TYR A 13 33.24 19.53 -22.08
C TYR A 13 34.48 19.26 -21.25
N SER A 14 35.61 19.14 -21.91
CA SER A 14 36.90 19.14 -21.23
C SER A 14 37.33 20.57 -20.87
N ASN A 15 38.33 20.69 -19.98
CA ASN A 15 39.02 21.95 -19.67
C ASN A 15 39.56 22.70 -20.91
N ASN A 16 39.88 21.97 -21.99
CA ASN A 16 40.32 22.52 -23.28
C ASN A 16 39.16 22.84 -24.24
N GLY A 17 37.90 22.72 -23.79
CA GLY A 17 36.71 23.04 -24.58
C GLY A 17 36.26 21.94 -25.55
N LYS A 18 36.91 20.77 -25.54
CA LYS A 18 36.50 19.62 -26.35
C LYS A 18 35.18 19.04 -25.83
N PHE A 19 34.23 18.75 -26.73
CA PHE A 19 32.99 18.07 -26.34
C PHE A 19 33.27 16.61 -26.01
N ILE A 20 32.81 16.16 -24.83
CA ILE A 20 33.03 14.80 -24.33
C ILE A 20 31.74 13.98 -24.45
N GLY A 21 30.59 14.57 -24.17
CA GLY A 21 29.32 13.86 -24.25
C GLY A 21 28.20 14.56 -23.50
N ILE A 22 27.16 13.79 -23.21
CA ILE A 22 25.94 14.26 -22.53
C ILE A 22 25.81 13.51 -21.20
N LEU A 23 25.49 14.23 -20.12
CA LEU A 23 25.18 13.60 -18.84
C LEU A 23 23.91 12.74 -18.98
N ASP A 24 24.04 11.46 -18.67
CA ASP A 24 22.94 10.49 -18.65
C ASP A 24 22.45 10.23 -17.22
N ASP A 25 23.38 10.18 -16.26
CA ASP A 25 23.09 9.86 -14.86
C ASP A 25 24.19 10.39 -13.92
N LEU A 26 23.90 10.36 -12.62
CA LEU A 26 24.86 10.54 -11.55
C LEU A 26 24.89 9.29 -10.69
N ILE A 27 26.04 8.96 -10.11
CA ILE A 27 26.18 7.86 -9.16
C ILE A 27 26.53 8.45 -7.80
N PHE A 28 25.90 7.95 -6.75
CA PHE A 28 26.11 8.38 -5.37
C PHE A 28 26.42 7.21 -4.45
N SER A 29 27.11 7.49 -3.35
CA SER A 29 27.37 6.51 -2.29
C SER A 29 26.19 6.40 -1.34
N VAL A 30 25.84 5.18 -0.93
CA VAL A 30 24.75 4.94 0.03
C VAL A 30 25.24 4.94 1.49
N ILE A 31 26.57 5.05 1.72
CA ILE A 31 27.16 4.96 3.07
C ILE A 31 27.25 6.36 3.70
N ASN A 32 26.61 6.53 4.86
CA ASN A 32 26.57 7.77 5.64
C ASN A 32 25.88 8.92 4.88
N THR A 33 26.66 9.74 4.18
CA THR A 33 26.21 10.92 3.44
C THR A 33 26.21 10.60 1.95
N PRO A 34 25.15 10.94 1.20
CA PRO A 34 24.97 10.53 -0.18
C PRO A 34 25.79 11.38 -1.16
N TYR A 35 27.12 11.29 -1.06
CA TYR A 35 28.02 11.99 -1.98
C TYR A 35 27.89 11.43 -3.38
N ILE A 36 27.77 12.33 -4.36
CA ILE A 36 27.91 11.98 -5.77
C ILE A 36 29.37 11.57 -5.99
N THR A 37 29.60 10.32 -6.38
CA THR A 37 30.95 9.78 -6.58
C THR A 37 31.37 9.76 -8.03
N LYS A 38 30.44 9.63 -8.98
CA LYS A 38 30.73 9.52 -10.42
C LYS A 38 29.67 10.19 -11.29
N LEU A 39 30.10 10.63 -12.47
CA LEU A 39 29.28 11.08 -13.59
C LEU A 39 29.12 9.95 -14.59
N VAL A 40 27.93 9.83 -15.16
CA VAL A 40 27.64 8.85 -16.19
C VAL A 40 27.37 9.59 -17.50
N VAL A 41 28.26 9.41 -18.47
CA VAL A 41 28.33 10.23 -19.68
C VAL A 41 28.12 9.36 -20.90
N VAL A 42 27.18 9.74 -21.76
CA VAL A 42 27.03 9.12 -23.08
C VAL A 42 27.89 9.91 -24.06
N SER A 43 29.00 9.30 -24.49
CA SER A 43 29.92 9.89 -25.46
C SER A 43 29.40 9.70 -26.88
N SER A 44 29.60 10.73 -27.70
CA SER A 44 29.45 10.70 -29.15
C SER A 44 30.81 10.86 -29.83
N THR A 45 31.77 10.00 -29.51
CA THR A 45 33.05 9.94 -30.25
C THR A 45 33.01 8.81 -31.27
N SER A 46 32.89 9.18 -32.54
CA SER A 46 33.36 8.41 -33.68
C SER A 46 34.87 8.23 -33.59
N SER A 47 35.35 7.11 -33.09
CA SER A 47 36.78 6.80 -33.09
C SER A 47 37.19 6.05 -34.37
N ILE A 48 37.94 6.75 -35.22
CA ILE A 48 39.08 6.22 -36.00
C ILE A 48 38.74 5.35 -37.24
N PHE A 49 37.85 5.79 -38.13
CA PHE A 49 37.85 5.27 -39.52
C PHE A 49 37.65 6.40 -40.54
N PRO A 50 38.37 6.39 -41.69
CA PRO A 50 38.17 7.37 -42.76
C PRO A 50 36.71 7.35 -43.24
N GLU A 51 36.22 8.50 -43.71
CA GLU A 51 34.83 8.83 -44.07
C GLU A 51 34.14 7.90 -45.10
N SER A 52 34.77 6.81 -45.53
CA SER A 52 34.27 5.89 -46.54
C SER A 52 33.41 4.72 -46.02
N LEU A 53 33.12 4.62 -44.71
CA LEU A 53 32.22 3.56 -44.20
C LEU A 53 31.16 4.11 -43.23
N ASN A 54 29.93 4.26 -43.75
CA ASN A 54 28.70 4.44 -42.97
C ASN A 54 28.37 3.16 -42.17
N ILE A 55 29.03 2.97 -41.03
CA ILE A 55 28.70 1.88 -40.09
C ILE A 55 28.49 2.47 -38.69
N PHE A 56 27.22 2.44 -38.26
CA PHE A 56 26.69 2.61 -36.90
C PHE A 56 27.58 3.36 -35.88
N GLN A 57 27.25 4.64 -35.59
CA GLN A 57 27.80 5.37 -34.45
C GLN A 57 27.42 4.66 -33.13
N LYS A 58 28.35 3.88 -32.57
CA LYS A 58 28.16 3.22 -31.28
C LYS A 58 28.33 4.24 -30.16
N LYS A 59 27.23 4.60 -29.49
CA LYS A 59 27.26 5.43 -28.28
C LYS A 59 27.94 4.65 -27.17
N GLU A 60 29.03 5.17 -26.63
CA GLU A 60 29.75 4.57 -25.51
C GLU A 60 29.34 5.26 -24.20
N LYS A 61 29.15 4.47 -23.14
CA LYS A 61 28.77 4.95 -21.81
C LYS A 61 30.01 5.01 -20.94
N LEU A 62 30.49 6.22 -20.66
CA LEU A 62 31.66 6.49 -19.83
C LEU A 62 31.20 6.72 -18.39
N ILE A 63 31.89 6.11 -17.42
CA ILE A 63 31.70 6.40 -16.00
C ILE A 63 32.94 7.13 -15.51
N ILE A 64 32.78 8.39 -15.11
CA ILE A 64 33.87 9.32 -14.81
C ILE A 64 33.81 9.68 -13.32
N PRO A 65 34.88 9.47 -12.55
CA PRO A 65 34.94 9.90 -11.15
C PRO A 65 34.65 11.39 -10.96
N ILE A 66 33.89 11.74 -9.91
CA ILE A 66 33.46 13.11 -9.63
C ILE A 66 34.65 14.06 -9.37
N GLN A 67 35.78 13.54 -8.89
CA GLN A 67 37.01 14.29 -8.67
C GLN A 67 37.54 14.98 -9.93
N ASN A 68 37.17 14.47 -11.11
CA ASN A 68 37.54 15.08 -12.39
C ASN A 68 36.62 16.26 -12.76
N LEU A 69 35.54 16.52 -12.03
CA LEU A 69 34.64 17.65 -12.24
C LEU A 69 35.26 18.95 -11.72
N GLN A 70 35.53 19.89 -12.62
CA GLN A 70 36.08 21.20 -12.28
C GLN A 70 35.00 22.27 -12.12
N LYS A 71 33.95 22.20 -12.96
CA LYS A 71 32.87 23.18 -12.94
C LYS A 71 31.54 22.55 -13.31
N ILE A 72 30.49 22.92 -12.58
CA ILE A 72 29.11 22.53 -12.84
C ILE A 72 28.21 23.77 -12.78
N ASN A 73 27.33 23.91 -13.77
CA ASN A 73 26.21 24.85 -13.75
C ASN A 73 25.06 24.28 -14.61
N HIS A 74 23.94 25.00 -14.69
CA HIS A 74 22.75 24.58 -15.46
C HIS A 74 22.94 24.54 -16.99
N VAL A 75 24.14 24.83 -17.51
CA VAL A 75 24.40 24.94 -18.96
C VAL A 75 25.43 23.92 -19.43
N LYS A 76 26.51 23.73 -18.68
CA LYS A 76 27.60 22.81 -19.03
C LYS A 76 28.34 22.29 -17.81
N MET A 77 28.94 21.11 -17.95
CA MET A 77 29.95 20.60 -17.04
C MET A 77 31.33 20.65 -17.69
N ILE A 78 32.35 20.95 -16.89
CA ILE A 78 33.75 20.94 -17.32
C ILE A 78 34.49 19.90 -16.50
N ILE A 79 35.15 18.97 -17.17
CA ILE A 79 35.97 17.93 -16.54
C ILE A 79 37.42 17.99 -17.02
N ASP A 80 38.34 17.46 -16.22
CA ASP A 80 39.73 17.21 -16.64
C ASP A 80 39.78 16.10 -17.71
N GLU A 81 40.59 16.27 -18.76
CA GLU A 81 40.81 15.26 -19.81
C GLU A 81 41.53 14.00 -19.32
N ARG A 82 42.27 14.10 -18.21
CA ARG A 82 43.02 12.98 -17.63
C ARG A 82 42.16 12.24 -16.61
N PHE A 83 41.14 11.53 -17.10
CA PHE A 83 40.34 10.64 -16.26
C PHE A 83 40.49 9.18 -16.72
N SER A 84 40.49 8.29 -15.74
CA SER A 84 40.32 6.85 -15.98
C SER A 84 38.85 6.51 -15.79
N GLN A 85 38.28 5.72 -16.70
CA GLN A 85 36.94 5.17 -16.49
C GLN A 85 36.93 4.31 -15.22
N SER A 86 35.83 4.35 -14.48
CA SER A 86 35.67 3.60 -13.24
C SER A 86 34.44 2.71 -13.28
N GLU A 87 34.49 1.56 -12.62
CA GLU A 87 33.30 0.74 -12.41
C GLU A 87 32.47 1.19 -11.20
N ILE A 88 31.21 0.75 -11.16
CA ILE A 88 30.29 1.06 -10.06
C ILE A 88 30.51 0.12 -8.87
N ALA A 89 30.81 0.67 -7.70
CA ALA A 89 31.07 -0.09 -6.48
C ALA A 89 29.78 -0.69 -5.90
N GLU A 90 29.90 -1.64 -4.97
CA GLU A 90 28.73 -2.34 -4.38
C GLU A 90 27.78 -1.40 -3.63
N ASN A 91 28.32 -0.37 -2.98
CA ASN A 91 27.63 0.63 -2.17
C ASN A 91 27.28 1.91 -2.95
N GLU A 92 27.27 1.84 -4.28
CA GLU A 92 26.98 2.94 -5.16
C GLU A 92 25.76 2.66 -6.03
N LEU A 93 24.95 3.69 -6.22
CA LEU A 93 23.71 3.63 -6.99
C LEU A 93 23.53 4.83 -7.88
N PHE A 94 22.71 4.65 -8.91
CA PHE A 94 22.39 5.68 -9.88
C PHE A 94 21.26 6.57 -9.37
N VAL A 95 21.37 7.88 -9.54
CA VAL A 95 20.30 8.82 -9.18
C VAL A 95 19.07 8.56 -10.04
N LYS A 96 19.22 8.53 -11.37
CA LYS A 96 18.08 8.40 -12.28
C LYS A 96 17.47 7.01 -12.28
N ARG A 97 18.28 5.97 -12.15
CA ARG A 97 17.79 4.57 -12.22
C ARG A 97 17.33 4.02 -10.88
N ASN A 98 17.82 4.55 -9.76
CA ASN A 98 17.54 3.99 -8.44
C ASN A 98 16.82 4.95 -7.49
N LEU A 99 16.80 6.26 -7.75
CA LEU A 99 16.19 7.24 -6.84
C LEU A 99 15.02 8.01 -7.47
N LEU A 100 15.01 8.28 -8.76
CA LEU A 100 13.86 8.90 -9.43
C LEU A 100 12.74 7.91 -9.68
N ASP A 101 11.50 8.40 -9.60
CA ASP A 101 10.26 7.63 -9.79
C ASP A 101 10.11 6.44 -8.82
N THR A 102 10.88 6.42 -7.73
CA THR A 102 10.77 5.42 -6.68
C THR A 102 9.93 5.91 -5.52
N GLN A 103 9.41 4.98 -4.73
CA GLN A 103 8.73 5.25 -3.48
C GLN A 103 9.73 5.16 -2.33
N VAL A 104 9.71 6.13 -1.43
CA VAL A 104 10.51 6.17 -0.20
C VAL A 104 9.60 6.39 1.00
N ILE A 105 10.07 6.02 2.19
CA ILE A 105 9.34 6.28 3.44
C ILE A 105 9.83 7.60 4.02
N ASP A 106 8.88 8.48 4.31
CA ASP A 106 9.07 9.63 5.18
C ASP A 106 9.06 9.17 6.64
N ILE A 107 10.19 9.35 7.33
CA ILE A 107 10.32 8.91 8.72
C ILE A 107 9.56 9.83 9.68
N GLU A 108 9.39 11.12 9.35
CA GLU A 108 8.70 12.08 10.23
C GLU A 108 7.18 11.91 10.15
N GLU A 109 6.66 11.77 8.93
CA GLU A 109 5.21 11.68 8.69
C GLU A 109 4.70 10.23 8.65
N ASN A 110 5.60 9.23 8.61
CA ASN A 110 5.30 7.80 8.50
C ASN A 110 4.48 7.42 7.25
N ASP A 111 4.69 8.17 6.16
CA ASP A 111 3.99 8.03 4.89
C ASP A 111 4.92 7.52 3.77
N ILE A 112 4.32 6.94 2.72
CA ILE A 112 5.02 6.53 1.50
C ILE A 112 4.89 7.64 0.45
N VAL A 113 6.03 8.15 -0.02
CA VAL A 113 6.11 9.29 -0.92
C VAL A 113 6.89 8.96 -2.19
N ARG A 114 6.43 9.49 -3.34
CA ARG A 114 7.10 9.30 -4.64
C ARG A 114 8.17 10.38 -4.85
N VAL A 115 9.35 9.96 -5.27
CA VAL A 115 10.44 10.86 -5.65
C VAL A 115 10.26 11.38 -7.08
N ASN A 116 9.93 12.68 -7.21
CA ASN A 116 9.75 13.34 -8.51
C ASN A 116 11.03 14.04 -9.00
N ASP A 117 11.90 14.44 -8.08
CA ASP A 117 13.19 15.06 -8.39
C ASP A 117 14.18 14.87 -7.24
N VAL A 118 15.46 15.12 -7.50
CA VAL A 118 16.54 14.94 -6.51
C VAL A 118 17.28 16.25 -6.33
N LEU A 119 17.37 16.71 -5.08
CA LEU A 119 18.08 17.94 -4.71
C LEU A 119 19.55 17.62 -4.44
N ILE A 120 20.42 18.32 -5.15
CA ILE A 120 21.87 18.19 -5.03
C ILE A 120 22.43 19.51 -4.51
N HIS A 121 23.30 19.42 -3.50
CA HIS A 121 24.00 20.57 -2.95
C HIS A 121 25.51 20.36 -3.00
N ASN A 122 26.25 21.46 -2.97
CA ASN A 122 27.70 21.45 -2.91
C ASN A 122 28.13 21.57 -1.44
N VAL A 123 28.91 20.59 -0.96
CA VAL A 123 29.43 20.47 0.41
C VAL A 123 30.88 20.99 0.49
N GLY A 124 31.17 22.09 -0.20
CA GLY A 124 32.49 22.72 -0.19
C GLY A 124 33.59 21.80 -0.75
N VAL A 125 34.59 21.48 0.07
CA VAL A 125 35.75 20.65 -0.33
C VAL A 125 35.38 19.18 -0.54
N GLN A 126 34.28 18.72 0.06
CA GLN A 126 33.85 17.31 0.03
C GLN A 126 33.08 16.94 -1.26
N GLY A 127 32.73 17.92 -2.09
CA GLY A 127 32.10 17.71 -3.39
C GLY A 127 30.57 17.84 -3.38
N LEU A 128 29.90 17.18 -4.32
CA LEU A 128 28.43 17.23 -4.45
C LEU A 128 27.80 16.11 -3.62
N ALA A 129 26.69 16.40 -2.94
CA ALA A 129 25.90 15.41 -2.21
C ALA A 129 24.40 15.61 -2.47
N ILE A 130 23.63 14.53 -2.31
CA ILE A 130 22.17 14.59 -2.31
C ILE A 130 21.72 15.21 -0.98
N TYR A 131 20.99 16.31 -1.06
CA TYR A 131 20.40 16.97 0.10
C TYR A 131 19.09 16.30 0.51
N GLY A 132 18.28 15.92 -0.48
CA GLY A 132 16.93 15.39 -0.29
C GLY A 132 16.24 15.13 -1.62
N VAL A 133 14.96 14.80 -1.56
CA VAL A 133 14.10 14.51 -2.71
C VAL A 133 12.93 15.48 -2.75
N ASP A 134 12.51 15.88 -3.96
CA ASP A 134 11.28 16.64 -4.17
C ASP A 134 10.14 15.65 -4.41
N MET A 135 9.10 15.75 -3.59
CA MET A 135 7.90 14.90 -3.64
C MET A 135 6.73 15.60 -4.34
N GLY A 136 6.89 16.89 -4.65
CA GLY A 136 5.82 17.75 -5.11
C GLY A 136 5.70 17.80 -6.63
N PHE A 137 4.59 18.39 -7.08
CA PHE A 137 4.34 18.64 -8.49
C PHE A 137 5.38 19.57 -9.14
N SER A 138 6.07 20.39 -8.33
CA SER A 138 7.21 21.20 -8.74
C SER A 138 8.28 20.41 -9.48
N GLY A 139 8.63 19.22 -8.98
CA GLY A 139 9.60 18.32 -9.63
C GLY A 139 9.18 17.93 -11.04
N ILE A 140 7.92 17.54 -11.22
CA ILE A 140 7.35 17.18 -12.51
C ILE A 140 7.40 18.36 -13.48
N LEU A 141 7.05 19.56 -13.01
CA LEU A 141 7.05 20.77 -13.83
C LEU A 141 8.45 21.18 -14.30
N ARG A 142 9.49 20.89 -13.51
CA ARG A 142 10.89 21.12 -13.91
C ARG A 142 11.31 20.20 -15.04
N TRP A 143 10.94 18.92 -14.98
CA TRP A 143 11.17 17.97 -16.07
C TRP A 143 10.52 18.41 -17.39
N LEU A 144 9.31 18.99 -17.31
CA LEU A 144 8.60 19.54 -18.48
C LEU A 144 9.09 20.92 -18.92
N LYS A 145 10.01 21.56 -18.17
CA LYS A 145 10.47 22.95 -18.38
C LYS A 145 9.33 23.98 -18.36
N LEU A 146 8.24 23.66 -17.66
CA LEU A 146 7.04 24.51 -17.56
C LEU A 146 6.97 25.32 -16.26
N GLU A 147 7.79 24.99 -15.27
CA GLU A 147 7.79 25.61 -13.94
C GLU A 147 7.74 27.15 -13.99
N LYS A 148 8.60 27.80 -14.77
CA LYS A 148 8.64 29.27 -14.87
C LYS A 148 7.36 29.87 -15.48
N LYS A 149 6.76 29.19 -16.47
CA LYS A 149 5.54 29.67 -17.13
C LYS A 149 4.34 29.54 -16.20
N ILE A 150 4.23 28.40 -15.52
CA ILE A 150 3.15 28.11 -14.58
C ILE A 150 3.27 28.98 -13.34
N ASN A 151 4.48 29.15 -12.77
CA ASN A 151 4.70 30.07 -11.66
C ASN A 151 4.34 31.52 -12.00
N LYS A 152 4.65 31.98 -13.22
CA LYS A 152 4.25 33.32 -13.67
C LYS A 152 2.73 33.45 -13.75
N LEU A 153 2.03 32.41 -14.24
CA LEU A 153 0.58 32.37 -14.31
C LEU A 153 -0.05 32.35 -12.90
N LEU A 154 0.40 31.45 -12.02
CA LEU A 154 -0.14 31.31 -10.66
C LEU A 154 0.04 32.57 -9.81
N ARG A 155 1.17 33.28 -9.97
CA ARG A 155 1.40 34.58 -9.32
C ARG A 155 0.36 35.65 -9.68
N VAL A 156 -0.23 35.61 -10.88
CA VAL A 156 -1.32 36.53 -11.26
C VAL A 156 -2.59 36.25 -10.44
N PHE A 157 -2.78 35.01 -9.97
CA PHE A 157 -3.90 34.58 -9.16
C PHE A 157 -3.59 34.56 -7.65
N GLY A 158 -2.43 35.07 -7.22
CA GLY A 158 -2.01 35.05 -5.81
C GLY A 158 -1.65 33.67 -5.26
N LEU A 159 -1.49 32.67 -6.13
CA LEU A 159 -1.12 31.30 -5.76
C LEU A 159 0.40 31.09 -5.92
N SER A 160 1.00 30.29 -5.05
CA SER A 160 2.39 29.83 -5.16
C SER A 160 2.47 28.32 -5.14
N ILE A 161 3.43 27.76 -5.87
CA ILE A 161 3.71 26.33 -5.79
C ILE A 161 4.52 26.09 -4.50
N THR A 162 3.96 25.28 -3.59
CA THR A 162 4.66 24.85 -2.38
C THR A 162 5.73 23.82 -2.75
N GLN A 163 6.91 23.96 -2.18
CA GLN A 163 7.96 22.94 -2.30
C GLN A 163 7.77 21.93 -1.18
N SER A 164 7.63 20.65 -1.51
CA SER A 164 7.63 19.54 -0.55
C SER A 164 8.94 18.77 -0.73
N ILE A 165 9.90 19.08 0.14
CA ILE A 165 11.24 18.50 0.12
C ILE A 165 11.37 17.61 1.35
N LEU A 166 11.75 16.36 1.12
CA LEU A 166 12.12 15.44 2.18
C LEU A 166 13.65 15.36 2.24
N ALA A 167 14.25 15.69 3.39
CA ALA A 167 15.69 15.70 3.53
C ALA A 167 16.25 14.28 3.56
N TRP A 168 17.48 14.07 3.09
CA TRP A 168 18.06 12.74 2.98
C TRP A 168 18.16 12.00 4.33
N SER A 169 18.30 12.72 5.44
CA SER A 169 18.26 12.14 6.79
C SER A 169 16.92 11.49 7.14
N ASP A 170 15.85 11.99 6.52
CA ASP A 170 14.46 11.67 6.84
C ASP A 170 13.89 10.71 5.77
N ILE A 171 14.66 10.44 4.72
CA ILE A 171 14.43 9.38 3.74
C ILE A 171 15.03 8.10 4.29
N GLN A 172 14.20 7.06 4.44
CA GLN A 172 14.76 5.72 4.46
C GLN A 172 14.68 5.07 3.08
N PRO A 173 15.81 4.75 2.44
CA PRO A 173 15.78 4.07 1.17
C PRO A 173 15.33 2.61 1.36
N LEU A 174 14.15 2.28 0.85
CA LEU A 174 13.56 0.95 0.94
C LEU A 174 14.23 -0.10 0.04
N GLU A 175 14.95 0.33 -1.00
CA GLU A 175 15.41 -0.59 -2.08
C GLU A 175 16.88 -0.41 -2.52
N LEU A 176 17.66 0.42 -1.85
CA LEU A 176 19.01 0.79 -2.31
C LEU A 176 20.09 -0.24 -1.96
N THR A 177 19.82 -1.54 -2.12
CA THR A 177 20.86 -2.58 -2.03
C THR A 177 20.65 -3.60 -3.13
N ARG A 178 21.60 -3.68 -4.06
CA ARG A 178 21.61 -4.60 -5.22
C ARG A 178 21.14 -6.01 -4.85
N GLY A 179 19.88 -6.34 -5.12
CA GLY A 179 19.37 -7.71 -5.15
C GLY A 179 19.55 -8.53 -3.87
N ARG A 180 19.86 -7.91 -2.72
CA ARG A 180 19.85 -8.56 -1.41
C ARG A 180 19.02 -7.73 -0.46
N VAL A 181 17.91 -8.34 -0.10
CA VAL A 181 16.89 -7.82 0.79
C VAL A 181 17.56 -7.43 2.11
N VAL A 182 17.54 -6.14 2.46
CA VAL A 182 17.77 -5.66 3.83
C VAL A 182 16.48 -5.89 4.60
N VAL A 183 16.11 -7.17 4.77
CA VAL A 183 14.78 -7.62 5.26
C VAL A 183 14.47 -7.05 6.64
N LYS A 184 15.50 -6.85 7.47
CA LYS A 184 15.29 -6.65 8.90
C LYS A 184 14.86 -5.22 9.25
N THR A 185 15.36 -4.20 8.54
CA THR A 185 15.09 -2.79 8.86
C THR A 185 13.83 -2.26 8.20
N THR A 186 13.47 -2.77 7.02
CA THR A 186 12.18 -2.45 6.36
C THR A 186 11.00 -3.01 7.15
N PHE A 187 11.16 -4.21 7.74
CA PHE A 187 10.06 -4.91 8.37
C PHE A 187 9.56 -4.26 9.67
N ASP A 188 10.47 -3.83 10.56
CA ASP A 188 10.07 -3.18 11.81
C ASP A 188 9.29 -1.88 11.59
N LYS A 189 9.40 -1.29 10.38
CA LYS A 189 8.67 -0.09 9.99
C LYS A 189 7.35 -0.36 9.29
N LEU A 190 7.23 -1.47 8.56
CA LEU A 190 5.94 -1.91 8.02
C LEU A 190 4.92 -2.24 9.13
N LYS A 191 5.39 -2.67 10.32
CA LYS A 191 4.49 -2.96 11.47
C LYS A 191 3.68 -1.76 11.96
N GLY A 192 4.09 -0.53 11.63
CA GLY A 192 3.40 0.69 12.07
C GLY A 192 2.41 1.25 11.05
N LEU A 193 2.32 0.65 9.85
CA LEU A 193 1.45 1.11 8.78
C LEU A 193 0.07 0.45 8.88
N HIS A 194 -0.94 1.02 8.23
CA HIS A 194 -2.23 0.36 8.11
C HIS A 194 -2.09 -0.90 7.21
N PRO A 195 -2.80 -2.01 7.49
CA PRO A 195 -2.75 -3.22 6.67
C PRO A 195 -2.99 -2.96 5.17
N ALA A 196 -3.93 -2.06 4.85
CA ALA A 196 -4.24 -1.65 3.48
C ALA A 196 -3.04 -0.99 2.76
N ASP A 197 -2.29 -0.11 3.44
CA ASP A 197 -1.11 0.54 2.84
C ASP A 197 0.01 -0.47 2.56
N VAL A 198 0.15 -1.47 3.44
CA VAL A 198 1.10 -2.56 3.25
C VAL A 198 0.66 -3.47 2.11
N ALA A 199 -0.63 -3.74 1.97
CA ALA A 199 -1.18 -4.48 0.85
C ALA A 199 -0.89 -3.77 -0.49
N ASP A 200 -1.24 -2.49 -0.60
CA ASP A 200 -0.95 -1.65 -1.77
C ASP A 200 0.54 -1.67 -2.11
N TYR A 201 1.40 -1.48 -1.11
CA TYR A 201 2.84 -1.56 -1.31
C TYR A 201 3.27 -2.93 -1.84
N LEU A 202 2.84 -4.03 -1.22
CA LEU A 202 3.17 -5.39 -1.66
C LEU A 202 2.75 -5.66 -3.11
N GLU A 203 1.66 -5.05 -3.57
CA GLU A 203 1.17 -5.18 -4.93
C GLU A 203 2.00 -4.43 -5.97
N THR A 204 2.60 -3.30 -5.59
CA THR A 204 3.57 -2.59 -6.45
C THR A 204 4.88 -3.37 -6.60
N GLN A 205 5.20 -4.23 -5.63
CA GLN A 205 6.44 -4.99 -5.61
C GLN A 205 6.44 -6.13 -6.61
N ASN A 206 7.64 -6.49 -7.10
CA ASN A 206 7.77 -7.75 -7.80
C ASN A 206 7.45 -8.92 -6.84
N PHE A 207 6.87 -9.98 -7.38
CA PHE A 207 6.32 -11.09 -6.58
C PHE A 207 7.37 -11.77 -5.68
N LYS A 208 8.65 -11.79 -6.08
CA LYS A 208 9.73 -12.38 -5.29
C LYS A 208 10.05 -11.52 -4.06
N ASN A 209 10.05 -10.21 -4.21
CA ASN A 209 10.25 -9.25 -3.12
C ASN A 209 9.07 -9.33 -2.14
N ALA A 210 7.83 -9.30 -2.63
CA ALA A 210 6.64 -9.43 -1.79
C ALA A 210 6.68 -10.72 -0.96
N LEU A 211 7.04 -11.86 -1.56
CA LEU A 211 7.22 -13.12 -0.84
C LEU A 211 8.29 -13.06 0.25
N ALA A 212 9.38 -12.32 0.02
CA ALA A 212 10.43 -12.16 1.03
C ALA A 212 9.96 -11.25 2.18
N LEU A 213 9.19 -10.21 1.88
CA LEU A 213 8.66 -9.27 2.87
C LEU A 213 7.67 -9.96 3.81
N ILE A 214 6.71 -10.72 3.28
CA ILE A 214 5.69 -11.42 4.10
C ILE A 214 6.24 -12.57 4.97
N GLN A 215 7.53 -12.92 4.84
CA GLN A 215 8.19 -13.87 5.75
C GLN A 215 8.62 -13.19 7.05
N GLY A 216 8.86 -11.89 7.04
CA GLY A 216 9.15 -11.10 8.23
C GLY A 216 7.91 -10.79 9.04
N ILE A 217 6.74 -10.67 8.37
CA ILE A 217 5.48 -10.21 8.95
C ILE A 217 4.98 -11.09 10.11
N ASP A 218 4.66 -10.43 11.23
CA ASP A 218 3.98 -11.09 12.34
C ASP A 218 2.69 -11.72 11.80
N LYS A 219 2.38 -12.91 12.28
CA LYS A 219 1.38 -13.72 11.60
C LYS A 219 -0.04 -13.17 11.76
N GLY A 220 -0.34 -12.45 12.85
CA GLY A 220 -1.64 -11.80 13.03
C GLY A 220 -1.80 -10.62 12.08
N TYR A 221 -0.82 -9.71 12.08
CA TYR A 221 -0.79 -8.58 11.15
C TYR A 221 -0.73 -9.02 9.68
N LEU A 222 -0.08 -10.15 9.37
CA LEU A 222 -0.11 -10.72 8.03
C LEU A 222 -1.52 -11.16 7.60
N ALA A 223 -2.37 -11.59 8.52
CA ALA A 223 -3.75 -11.96 8.20
C ALA A 223 -4.54 -10.73 7.74
N GLU A 224 -4.47 -9.65 8.50
CA GLU A 224 -5.07 -8.35 8.14
C GLU A 224 -4.54 -7.84 6.79
N VAL A 225 -3.21 -7.84 6.59
CA VAL A 225 -2.61 -7.42 5.30
C VAL A 225 -3.08 -8.31 4.16
N VAL A 226 -3.26 -9.61 4.39
CA VAL A 226 -3.73 -10.53 3.35
C VAL A 226 -5.19 -10.29 2.99
N SER A 227 -6.06 -9.91 3.94
CA SER A 227 -7.46 -9.54 3.67
C SER A 227 -7.55 -8.37 2.70
N GLU A 228 -6.68 -7.37 2.86
CA GLU A 228 -6.68 -6.14 2.06
C GLU A 228 -6.07 -6.30 0.65
N LEU A 229 -5.36 -7.41 0.38
CA LEU A 229 -4.79 -7.65 -0.95
C LEU A 229 -5.87 -7.88 -1.99
N ASN A 230 -5.65 -7.35 -3.19
CA ASN A 230 -6.44 -7.64 -4.36
C ASN A 230 -6.55 -9.17 -4.57
N PRO A 231 -7.71 -9.68 -5.00
CA PRO A 231 -7.96 -11.13 -5.03
C PRO A 231 -6.94 -11.91 -5.88
N ASN A 232 -6.45 -11.32 -6.97
CA ASN A 232 -5.48 -11.97 -7.85
C ASN A 232 -4.11 -12.13 -7.20
N PHE A 233 -3.63 -11.09 -6.52
CA PHE A 233 -2.35 -11.08 -5.82
C PHE A 233 -2.42 -11.95 -4.57
N GLN A 234 -3.48 -11.80 -3.77
CA GLN A 234 -3.81 -12.63 -2.62
C GLN A 234 -3.75 -14.13 -2.99
N SER A 235 -4.47 -14.54 -4.05
CA SER A 235 -4.46 -15.92 -4.55
C SER A 235 -3.06 -16.41 -4.89
N ARG A 236 -2.31 -15.61 -5.65
CA ARG A 236 -0.95 -15.97 -6.09
C ARG A 236 0.01 -16.11 -4.92
N LEU A 237 -0.08 -15.19 -3.96
CA LEU A 237 0.73 -15.16 -2.75
C LEU A 237 0.48 -16.41 -1.90
N LEU A 238 -0.78 -16.66 -1.54
CA LEU A 238 -1.15 -17.78 -0.69
C LEU A 238 -0.89 -19.14 -1.35
N LYS A 239 -1.02 -19.25 -2.68
CA LYS A 239 -0.66 -20.47 -3.41
C LYS A 239 0.80 -20.88 -3.23
N ARG A 240 1.71 -19.95 -2.93
CA ARG A 240 3.13 -20.22 -2.66
C ARG A 240 3.43 -20.54 -1.20
N LEU A 241 2.49 -20.30 -0.29
CA LEU A 241 2.65 -20.62 1.12
C LEU A 241 2.35 -22.10 1.38
N GLY A 242 3.01 -22.66 2.39
CA GLY A 242 2.69 -24.00 2.90
C GLY A 242 1.34 -24.01 3.61
N VAL A 243 0.70 -25.19 3.64
CA VAL A 243 -0.64 -25.37 4.24
C VAL A 243 -0.69 -24.85 5.68
N ASP A 244 0.32 -25.14 6.50
CA ASP A 244 0.32 -24.73 7.92
C ASP A 244 0.35 -23.21 8.11
N LYS A 245 1.01 -22.48 7.21
CA LYS A 245 1.02 -21.01 7.25
C LYS A 245 -0.33 -20.45 6.81
N ILE A 246 -0.98 -21.06 5.82
CA ILE A 246 -2.32 -20.67 5.37
C ILE A 246 -3.35 -20.92 6.47
N VAL A 247 -3.32 -22.09 7.11
CA VAL A 247 -4.21 -22.43 8.22
C VAL A 247 -4.11 -21.37 9.32
N TYR A 248 -2.89 -20.97 9.66
CA TYR A 248 -2.70 -19.93 10.68
C TYR A 248 -3.24 -18.57 10.24
N ILE A 249 -2.93 -18.14 9.01
CA ILE A 249 -3.45 -16.88 8.47
C ILE A 249 -4.98 -16.89 8.53
N LEU A 250 -5.61 -17.91 7.97
CA LEU A 250 -7.07 -18.04 7.94
C LEU A 250 -7.70 -18.13 9.33
N SER A 251 -7.01 -18.69 10.33
CA SER A 251 -7.53 -18.72 11.71
C SER A 251 -7.51 -17.36 12.42
N MET A 252 -6.82 -16.37 11.84
CA MET A 252 -6.73 -15.00 12.37
C MET A 252 -7.43 -14.00 11.46
N MET A 253 -8.02 -14.45 10.34
CA MET A 253 -8.82 -13.61 9.45
C MET A 253 -10.28 -13.62 9.88
N GLU A 254 -11.03 -12.60 9.48
CA GLU A 254 -12.49 -12.62 9.56
C GLU A 254 -13.05 -13.82 8.78
N THR A 255 -14.16 -14.36 9.26
CA THR A 255 -14.64 -15.67 8.77
C THR A 255 -15.09 -15.59 7.30
N ASP A 256 -15.69 -14.49 6.91
CA ASP A 256 -16.09 -14.14 5.55
C ASP A 256 -14.87 -13.93 4.63
N ASP A 257 -13.86 -13.16 5.04
CA ASP A 257 -12.61 -13.06 4.26
C ASP A 257 -11.94 -14.43 4.06
N ALA A 258 -11.93 -15.26 5.10
CA ALA A 258 -11.37 -16.60 5.04
C ALA A 258 -12.13 -17.50 4.04
N VAL A 259 -13.46 -17.33 3.94
CA VAL A 259 -14.30 -18.01 2.95
C VAL A 259 -13.89 -17.58 1.54
N ASP A 260 -13.76 -16.28 1.30
CA ASP A 260 -13.37 -15.73 0.00
C ASP A 260 -12.00 -16.23 -0.44
N VAL A 261 -11.02 -16.23 0.46
CA VAL A 261 -9.70 -16.82 0.20
C VAL A 261 -9.81 -18.31 -0.14
N LEU A 262 -10.61 -19.06 0.61
CA LEU A 262 -10.74 -20.51 0.41
C LEU A 262 -11.39 -20.87 -0.92
N THR A 263 -12.30 -20.04 -1.42
CA THR A 263 -12.96 -20.26 -2.72
C THR A 263 -11.96 -20.28 -3.88
N GLN A 264 -10.84 -19.59 -3.75
CA GLN A 264 -9.79 -19.48 -4.77
C GLN A 264 -8.86 -20.70 -4.87
N PHE A 265 -8.91 -21.61 -3.88
CA PHE A 265 -8.14 -22.85 -3.90
C PHE A 265 -8.91 -24.00 -4.54
N SER A 266 -8.17 -24.95 -5.14
CA SER A 266 -8.75 -26.21 -5.60
C SER A 266 -9.34 -27.00 -4.43
N GLN A 267 -10.39 -27.78 -4.70
CA GLN A 267 -11.10 -28.57 -3.68
C GLN A 267 -10.14 -29.38 -2.79
N LYS A 268 -9.22 -30.13 -3.41
CA LYS A 268 -8.21 -30.93 -2.70
C LYS A 268 -7.38 -30.12 -1.70
N ARG A 269 -6.99 -28.90 -2.07
CA ARG A 269 -6.17 -28.03 -1.20
C ARG A 269 -7.03 -27.38 -0.12
N ARG A 270 -8.26 -26.98 -0.46
CA ARG A 270 -9.26 -26.48 0.49
C ARG A 270 -9.52 -27.52 1.58
N ASP A 271 -9.79 -28.78 1.21
CA ASP A 271 -10.05 -29.87 2.17
C ASP A 271 -8.87 -30.06 3.14
N ALA A 272 -7.63 -30.06 2.62
CA ALA A 272 -6.43 -30.20 3.44
C ALA A 272 -6.20 -29.01 4.41
N ILE A 273 -6.65 -27.81 4.05
CA ILE A 273 -6.63 -26.64 4.94
C ILE A 273 -7.73 -26.76 5.99
N MET A 274 -8.97 -27.10 5.57
CA MET A 274 -10.14 -27.24 6.43
C MET A 274 -10.00 -28.32 7.50
N GLU A 275 -9.24 -29.39 7.21
CA GLU A 275 -8.91 -30.45 8.17
C GLU A 275 -7.95 -30.00 9.27
N LYS A 276 -7.11 -29.00 8.98
CA LYS A 276 -6.11 -28.48 9.91
C LYS A 276 -6.54 -27.23 10.67
N LEU A 277 -7.59 -26.56 10.20
CA LEU A 277 -8.19 -25.42 10.92
C LEU A 277 -8.74 -25.88 12.28
N PRO A 278 -8.69 -25.02 13.30
CA PRO A 278 -9.28 -25.38 14.57
C PRO A 278 -10.81 -25.60 14.42
N PRO A 279 -11.41 -26.47 15.26
CA PRO A 279 -12.75 -27.00 14.97
C PRO A 279 -13.86 -25.95 14.92
N LYS A 280 -13.72 -24.85 15.67
CA LYS A 280 -14.70 -23.76 15.73
C LYS A 280 -14.71 -23.01 14.40
N GLU A 281 -13.55 -22.53 13.98
CA GLU A 281 -13.30 -21.77 12.76
C GLU A 281 -13.66 -22.62 11.53
N SER A 282 -13.28 -23.91 11.52
CA SER A 282 -13.64 -24.86 10.46
C SER A 282 -15.17 -25.03 10.33
N ALA A 283 -15.91 -25.03 11.44
CA ALA A 283 -17.37 -25.14 11.43
C ALA A 283 -18.04 -23.85 10.93
N GLU A 284 -17.55 -22.70 11.35
CA GLU A 284 -18.02 -21.36 10.94
C GLU A 284 -17.79 -21.14 9.44
N ILE A 285 -16.57 -21.40 8.95
CA ILE A 285 -16.24 -21.32 7.52
C ILE A 285 -17.08 -22.30 6.70
N LYS A 286 -17.28 -23.55 7.17
CA LYS A 286 -18.16 -24.52 6.47
C LYS A 286 -19.60 -24.03 6.37
N ARG A 287 -20.07 -23.26 7.35
CA ARG A 287 -21.40 -22.70 7.35
C ARG A 287 -21.50 -21.58 6.31
N LEU A 288 -20.55 -20.64 6.32
CA LEU A 288 -20.53 -19.53 5.35
C LEU A 288 -20.28 -19.97 3.91
N LEU A 289 -19.42 -20.97 3.68
CA LEU A 289 -19.20 -21.56 2.34
C LEU A 289 -20.48 -22.14 1.70
N LYS A 290 -21.49 -22.52 2.50
CA LYS A 290 -22.78 -22.96 1.96
C LYS A 290 -23.67 -21.79 1.53
N PHE A 291 -23.44 -20.62 2.11
CA PHE A 291 -24.21 -19.42 1.84
C PHE A 291 -23.60 -18.60 0.71
N SER A 292 -22.28 -18.67 0.48
CA SER A 292 -21.59 -17.87 -0.54
C SER A 292 -22.10 -18.07 -1.98
N GLU A 293 -22.85 -19.14 -2.27
CA GLU A 293 -23.54 -19.31 -3.56
C GLU A 293 -24.79 -18.43 -3.73
N THR A 294 -25.19 -17.68 -2.71
CA THR A 294 -26.38 -16.83 -2.69
C THR A 294 -26.01 -15.35 -2.80
N PRO A 295 -26.90 -14.49 -3.34
CA PRO A 295 -26.60 -13.08 -3.59
C PRO A 295 -26.05 -12.27 -2.40
N LEU A 296 -26.50 -12.53 -1.16
CA LEU A 296 -25.95 -11.88 0.04
C LEU A 296 -24.99 -12.75 0.83
N GLY A 297 -24.87 -14.03 0.49
CA GLY A 297 -24.10 -14.95 1.30
C GLY A 297 -22.59 -14.79 1.16
N GLU A 298 -22.12 -14.18 0.06
CA GLU A 298 -20.72 -13.76 -0.12
C GLU A 298 -20.33 -12.66 0.88
N PHE A 299 -21.24 -11.74 1.18
CA PHE A 299 -21.01 -10.59 2.09
C PHE A 299 -21.46 -10.87 3.53
N LEU A 300 -21.68 -12.13 3.88
CA LEU A 300 -22.29 -12.50 5.15
C LEU A 300 -21.22 -12.77 6.21
N THR A 301 -21.15 -11.91 7.22
CA THR A 301 -20.34 -12.16 8.42
C THR A 301 -21.19 -12.69 9.57
N ILE A 302 -20.55 -13.45 10.47
CA ILE A 302 -21.14 -13.98 11.71
C ILE A 302 -20.77 -13.16 12.95
N ASP A 303 -20.07 -12.05 12.76
CA ASP A 303 -19.65 -11.14 13.83
C ASP A 303 -20.81 -10.21 14.23
N PHE A 304 -21.83 -10.82 14.83
CA PHE A 304 -23.00 -10.13 15.35
C PHE A 304 -23.37 -10.66 16.72
N LEU A 305 -23.94 -9.78 17.56
CA LEU A 305 -24.37 -10.14 18.90
C LEU A 305 -25.89 -10.27 18.97
N THR A 306 -26.37 -11.42 19.46
CA THR A 306 -27.77 -11.59 19.87
C THR A 306 -27.93 -11.60 21.38
N VAL A 307 -29.03 -11.02 21.87
CA VAL A 307 -29.43 -11.00 23.29
C VAL A 307 -30.93 -11.26 23.41
N TYR A 308 -31.39 -11.66 24.58
CA TYR A 308 -32.81 -11.84 24.82
C TYR A 308 -33.49 -10.51 25.17
N SER A 309 -34.78 -10.41 24.85
CA SER A 309 -35.55 -9.20 25.13
C SER A 309 -35.63 -8.82 26.62
N GLU A 310 -35.51 -9.82 27.51
CA GLU A 310 -35.53 -9.66 28.97
C GLU A 310 -34.12 -9.38 29.56
N ASP A 311 -33.05 -9.42 28.76
CA ASP A 311 -31.71 -9.07 29.26
C ASP A 311 -31.68 -7.59 29.67
N THR A 312 -30.96 -7.27 30.75
CA THR A 312 -30.74 -5.87 31.16
C THR A 312 -29.59 -5.25 30.39
N CYS A 313 -29.54 -3.92 30.30
CA CYS A 313 -28.42 -3.21 29.68
C CYS A 313 -27.07 -3.63 30.28
N LEU A 314 -27.02 -3.87 31.60
CA LEU A 314 -25.83 -4.36 32.28
C LEU A 314 -25.41 -5.76 31.80
N ASP A 315 -26.37 -6.67 31.61
CA ASP A 315 -26.08 -8.02 31.12
C ASP A 315 -25.56 -7.98 29.69
N VAL A 316 -26.17 -7.15 28.84
CA VAL A 316 -25.72 -6.94 27.46
C VAL A 316 -24.31 -6.36 27.41
N ILE A 317 -24.01 -5.32 28.18
CA ILE A 317 -22.66 -4.73 28.24
C ILE A 317 -21.62 -5.75 28.73
N LYS A 318 -21.96 -6.58 29.72
CA LYS A 318 -21.08 -7.67 30.15
C LYS A 318 -20.87 -8.70 29.04
N LYS A 319 -21.91 -9.04 28.29
CA LYS A 319 -21.83 -9.98 27.17
C LYS A 319 -20.96 -9.43 26.04
N ILE A 320 -21.11 -8.16 25.68
CA ILE A 320 -20.24 -7.46 24.71
C ILE A 320 -18.77 -7.64 25.14
N LYS A 321 -18.42 -7.26 26.37
CA LYS A 321 -17.05 -7.37 26.88
C LYS A 321 -16.44 -8.78 26.84
N ASN A 322 -17.28 -9.82 26.95
CA ASN A 322 -16.82 -11.21 27.05
C ASN A 322 -16.86 -11.98 25.72
N SER A 323 -17.63 -11.51 24.73
CA SER A 323 -17.98 -12.32 23.55
C SER A 323 -17.69 -11.65 22.22
N THR A 324 -17.33 -10.36 22.19
CA THR A 324 -17.09 -9.61 20.94
C THR A 324 -15.68 -9.06 20.86
N VAL A 325 -14.71 -9.69 21.54
CA VAL A 325 -13.30 -9.27 21.52
C VAL A 325 -12.67 -9.49 20.15
N ASP A 326 -13.10 -10.56 19.48
CA ASP A 326 -12.59 -10.96 18.16
C ASP A 326 -13.47 -10.44 17.01
N PHE A 327 -14.47 -9.58 17.29
CA PHE A 327 -15.32 -9.00 16.24
C PHE A 327 -14.60 -7.82 15.61
N SER A 328 -14.66 -7.71 14.29
CA SER A 328 -14.11 -6.57 13.55
C SER A 328 -14.81 -5.26 13.90
N THR A 329 -16.13 -5.28 13.93
CA THR A 329 -16.96 -4.16 14.39
C THR A 329 -18.23 -4.65 15.05
N LEU A 330 -18.75 -3.87 16.00
CA LEU A 330 -20.05 -4.10 16.62
C LEU A 330 -20.81 -2.78 16.72
N GLU A 331 -21.76 -2.57 15.83
CA GLU A 331 -22.56 -1.34 15.82
C GLU A 331 -23.96 -1.54 16.42
N TYR A 332 -24.49 -2.76 16.29
CA TYR A 332 -25.84 -3.12 16.69
C TYR A 332 -25.85 -4.36 17.57
N VAL A 333 -26.81 -4.38 18.48
CA VAL A 333 -27.20 -5.58 19.23
C VAL A 333 -28.57 -6.02 18.73
N TYR A 334 -28.66 -7.28 18.31
CA TYR A 334 -29.90 -7.88 17.81
C TYR A 334 -30.64 -8.57 18.94
N ILE A 335 -31.94 -8.29 19.07
CA ILE A 335 -32.77 -8.83 20.14
C ILE A 335 -33.60 -9.98 19.58
N VAL A 336 -33.53 -11.13 20.26
CA VAL A 336 -34.28 -12.34 19.92
C VAL A 336 -35.27 -12.75 21.02
N ASN A 337 -36.31 -13.50 20.63
CA ASN A 337 -37.22 -14.16 21.56
C ASN A 337 -36.67 -15.53 22.01
N LYS A 338 -37.47 -16.27 22.80
CA LYS A 338 -37.10 -17.60 23.33
C LYS A 338 -36.94 -18.66 22.23
N GLU A 339 -37.57 -18.45 21.08
CA GLU A 339 -37.46 -19.27 19.87
C GLU A 339 -36.31 -18.83 18.93
N ASN A 340 -35.41 -17.94 19.40
CA ASN A 340 -34.30 -17.34 18.64
C ASN A 340 -34.71 -16.55 17.39
N GLN A 341 -35.94 -16.07 17.34
CA GLN A 341 -36.44 -15.23 16.26
C GLN A 341 -36.08 -13.77 16.52
N LEU A 342 -35.61 -13.07 15.48
CA LEU A 342 -35.30 -11.65 15.52
C LEU A 342 -36.57 -10.82 15.74
N ILE A 343 -36.61 -10.10 16.86
CA ILE A 343 -37.76 -9.28 17.29
C ILE A 343 -37.41 -7.81 17.52
N GLY A 344 -36.12 -7.46 17.58
CA GLY A 344 -35.69 -6.09 17.75
C GLY A 344 -34.21 -5.87 17.41
N VAL A 345 -33.82 -4.60 17.35
CA VAL A 345 -32.43 -4.17 17.23
C VAL A 345 -32.24 -2.88 18.03
N THR A 346 -31.04 -2.67 18.58
CA THR A 346 -30.60 -1.38 19.11
C THR A 346 -29.19 -1.10 18.61
N ASP A 347 -28.85 0.16 18.39
CA ASP A 347 -27.45 0.56 18.24
C ASP A 347 -26.76 0.69 19.62
N LEU A 348 -25.43 0.72 19.62
CA LEU A 348 -24.65 0.87 20.85
C LEU A 348 -24.83 2.24 21.51
N HIS A 349 -25.09 3.30 20.74
CA HIS A 349 -25.27 4.64 21.29
C HIS A 349 -26.51 4.69 22.17
N GLU A 350 -27.65 4.17 21.69
CA GLU A 350 -28.88 4.03 22.46
C GLU A 350 -28.68 3.14 23.68
N LEU A 351 -27.98 1.99 23.55
CA LEU A 351 -27.68 1.11 24.68
C LEU A 351 -26.93 1.82 25.81
N ILE A 352 -25.96 2.68 25.47
CA ILE A 352 -25.14 3.43 26.46
C ILE A 352 -25.95 4.52 27.17
N LEU A 353 -26.99 5.07 26.54
CA LEU A 353 -27.87 6.08 27.14
C LEU A 353 -28.84 5.50 28.18
N GLN A 354 -29.03 4.18 28.18
CA GLN A 354 -30.00 3.52 29.05
C GLN A 354 -29.43 3.23 30.44
N ASN A 355 -30.32 3.19 31.44
CA ASN A 355 -29.95 2.75 32.79
C ASN A 355 -29.57 1.27 32.78
N SER A 356 -28.64 0.88 33.65
CA SER A 356 -28.13 -0.51 33.75
C SER A 356 -29.22 -1.56 33.87
N ASP A 357 -30.31 -1.23 34.56
CA ASP A 357 -31.38 -2.16 34.91
C ASP A 357 -32.54 -2.16 33.89
N ASN A 358 -32.46 -1.31 32.86
CA ASN A 358 -33.47 -1.29 31.80
C ASN A 358 -33.35 -2.56 30.95
N HIS A 359 -34.48 -3.23 30.75
CA HIS A 359 -34.57 -4.37 29.84
C HIS A 359 -34.58 -3.94 28.38
N MET A 360 -33.99 -4.76 27.52
CA MET A 360 -33.86 -4.49 26.09
C MET A 360 -35.20 -4.23 25.38
N PHE A 361 -36.26 -4.95 25.76
CA PHE A 361 -37.58 -4.77 25.14
C PHE A 361 -38.18 -3.36 25.29
N ARG A 362 -37.70 -2.57 26.26
CA ARG A 362 -38.28 -1.24 26.56
C ARG A 362 -37.91 -0.18 25.53
N PHE A 363 -36.77 -0.33 24.86
CA PHE A 363 -36.23 0.68 23.95
C PHE A 363 -35.77 0.13 22.59
N MET A 364 -35.75 -1.20 22.40
CA MET A 364 -35.43 -1.79 21.10
C MET A 364 -36.35 -1.29 19.98
N VAL A 365 -35.80 -1.18 18.77
CA VAL A 365 -36.58 -0.97 17.55
C VAL A 365 -37.19 -2.30 17.12
N SER A 366 -38.50 -2.46 17.31
CA SER A 366 -39.22 -3.72 17.00
C SER A 366 -39.46 -3.97 15.51
N LYS A 367 -39.48 -2.92 14.69
CA LYS A 367 -39.61 -3.03 13.23
C LYS A 367 -38.22 -3.12 12.58
N VAL A 368 -37.58 -4.28 12.75
CA VAL A 368 -36.25 -4.52 12.22
C VAL A 368 -36.30 -4.61 10.70
N VAL A 369 -35.46 -3.82 10.02
CA VAL A 369 -35.21 -3.96 8.58
C VAL A 369 -34.26 -5.14 8.41
N SER A 370 -34.65 -6.13 7.61
CA SER A 370 -33.85 -7.35 7.37
C SER A 370 -33.86 -7.75 5.90
N ALA A 371 -33.01 -8.71 5.56
CA ALA A 371 -32.96 -9.37 4.26
C ALA A 371 -32.94 -10.90 4.41
N THR A 372 -33.03 -11.59 3.28
CA THR A 372 -32.80 -13.04 3.16
C THR A 372 -31.58 -13.27 2.28
N LEU A 373 -30.96 -14.45 2.35
CA LEU A 373 -29.82 -14.82 1.49
C LEU A 373 -30.08 -14.62 -0.02
N SER A 374 -31.34 -14.77 -0.45
CA SER A 374 -31.79 -14.56 -1.83
C SER A 374 -32.08 -13.11 -2.22
N THR A 375 -31.98 -12.15 -1.29
CA THR A 375 -32.21 -10.73 -1.58
C THR A 375 -31.10 -10.21 -2.49
N PRO A 376 -31.38 -9.54 -3.62
CA PRO A 376 -30.32 -8.98 -4.46
C PRO A 376 -29.49 -7.91 -3.73
N VAL A 377 -28.19 -7.85 -4.00
CA VAL A 377 -27.24 -6.88 -3.41
C VAL A 377 -27.74 -5.44 -3.53
N GLU A 378 -28.23 -5.03 -4.71
CA GLU A 378 -28.70 -3.66 -4.94
C GLU A 378 -29.99 -3.34 -4.19
N VAL A 379 -30.79 -4.36 -3.84
CA VAL A 379 -31.98 -4.20 -3.02
C VAL A 379 -31.59 -4.04 -1.56
N ALA A 380 -30.63 -4.85 -1.09
CA ALA A 380 -30.08 -4.74 0.27
C ALA A 380 -29.42 -3.37 0.48
N PHE A 381 -28.51 -2.98 -0.41
CA PHE A 381 -27.84 -1.68 -0.36
C PHE A 381 -28.82 -0.50 -0.39
N ARG A 382 -29.85 -0.56 -1.24
CA ARG A 382 -30.91 0.47 -1.27
C ARG A 382 -31.70 0.54 0.02
N ARG A 383 -32.00 -0.60 0.66
CA ARG A 383 -32.65 -0.62 1.98
C ARG A 383 -31.75 0.04 3.02
N MET A 384 -30.49 -0.37 3.08
CA MET A 384 -29.51 0.18 4.03
C MET A 384 -29.37 1.68 3.90
N SER A 385 -29.19 2.16 2.66
CA SER A 385 -29.14 3.60 2.33
C SER A 385 -30.42 4.34 2.70
N LYS A 386 -31.60 3.78 2.39
CA LYS A 386 -32.90 4.41 2.68
C LYS A 386 -33.15 4.58 4.18
N TYR A 387 -32.79 3.56 4.97
CA TYR A 387 -32.99 3.55 6.41
C TYR A 387 -31.78 4.08 7.19
N LYS A 388 -30.70 4.46 6.50
CA LYS A 388 -29.45 4.97 7.08
C LYS A 388 -28.85 4.00 8.12
N ILE A 389 -28.88 2.71 7.80
CA ILE A 389 -28.29 1.65 8.62
C ILE A 389 -27.01 1.14 7.96
N SER A 390 -26.01 0.90 8.79
CA SER A 390 -24.68 0.44 8.40
C SER A 390 -24.55 -1.09 8.37
N SER A 391 -25.41 -1.81 9.12
CA SER A 391 -25.49 -3.27 9.12
C SER A 391 -26.93 -3.75 8.90
N LEU A 392 -27.09 -4.82 8.11
CA LEU A 392 -28.39 -5.39 7.76
C LEU A 392 -28.44 -6.86 8.19
N PRO A 393 -29.33 -7.26 9.11
CA PRO A 393 -29.47 -8.66 9.50
C PRO A 393 -30.08 -9.49 8.36
N VAL A 394 -29.46 -10.63 8.11
CA VAL A 394 -29.97 -11.64 7.17
C VAL A 394 -30.62 -12.75 7.96
N ILE A 395 -31.90 -13.02 7.67
CA ILE A 395 -32.71 -14.00 8.40
C ILE A 395 -33.15 -15.16 7.51
N ASP A 396 -33.42 -16.30 8.14
CA ASP A 396 -34.06 -17.45 7.51
C ASP A 396 -35.60 -17.33 7.49
N GLN A 397 -36.27 -18.39 7.01
CA GLN A 397 -37.74 -18.45 6.96
C GLN A 397 -38.41 -18.47 8.34
N ASN A 398 -37.68 -18.90 9.38
CA ASN A 398 -38.13 -18.94 10.76
C ASN A 398 -37.84 -17.62 11.52
N LYS A 399 -37.30 -16.60 10.83
CA LYS A 399 -36.82 -15.33 11.38
C LYS A 399 -35.59 -15.46 12.29
N GLN A 400 -34.84 -16.56 12.20
CA GLN A 400 -33.56 -16.69 12.89
C GLN A 400 -32.49 -15.94 12.11
N ILE A 401 -31.64 -15.20 12.81
CA ILE A 401 -30.52 -14.49 12.20
C ILE A 401 -29.43 -15.47 11.76
N LEU A 402 -29.09 -15.42 10.48
CA LEU A 402 -28.05 -16.25 9.87
C LEU A 402 -26.69 -15.57 9.93
N GLY A 403 -26.68 -14.24 9.86
CA GLY A 403 -25.52 -13.36 9.79
C GLY A 403 -25.95 -11.91 9.57
N ILE A 404 -24.99 -11.02 9.39
CA ILE A 404 -25.20 -9.63 9.00
C ILE A 404 -24.42 -9.32 7.72
N VAL A 405 -24.83 -8.26 7.04
CA VAL A 405 -24.11 -7.68 5.90
C VAL A 405 -23.85 -6.22 6.20
N GLN A 406 -22.63 -5.74 5.98
CA GLN A 406 -22.26 -4.35 6.23
C GLN A 406 -22.37 -3.51 4.94
N ILE A 407 -22.65 -2.22 5.11
CA ILE A 407 -22.87 -1.31 3.98
C ILE A 407 -21.58 -1.10 3.19
N GLU A 408 -20.44 -1.19 3.87
CA GLU A 408 -19.11 -1.00 3.31
C GLU A 408 -18.80 -2.08 2.27
N ASP A 409 -19.05 -3.35 2.58
CA ASP A 409 -18.83 -4.47 1.65
C ASP A 409 -19.73 -4.36 0.42
N LEU A 410 -21.01 -4.05 0.61
CA LEU A 410 -21.94 -3.85 -0.50
C LEU A 410 -21.58 -2.62 -1.34
N SER A 411 -21.00 -1.59 -0.72
CA SER A 411 -20.57 -0.40 -1.44
C SER A 411 -19.39 -0.70 -2.35
N ARG A 412 -18.42 -1.51 -1.89
CA ARG A 412 -17.27 -1.96 -2.71
C ARG A 412 -17.73 -2.72 -3.95
N GLU A 413 -18.64 -3.68 -3.77
CA GLU A 413 -19.21 -4.45 -4.88
C GLU A 413 -19.97 -3.57 -5.89
N ILE A 414 -20.77 -2.61 -5.40
CA ILE A 414 -21.52 -1.71 -6.30
C ILE A 414 -20.59 -0.77 -7.07
N ILE A 415 -19.55 -0.24 -6.43
CA ILE A 415 -18.57 0.64 -7.08
C ILE A 415 -17.83 -0.13 -8.18
N GLN A 416 -17.39 -1.36 -7.91
CA GLN A 416 -16.71 -2.19 -8.91
C GLN A 416 -17.55 -2.50 -10.15
N ARG A 417 -18.90 -2.52 -10.04
CA ARG A 417 -19.80 -2.71 -11.20
C ARG A 417 -19.99 -1.45 -12.04
N ILE A 418 -19.63 -0.28 -11.52
CA ILE A 418 -19.79 1.01 -12.19
C ILE A 418 -18.52 1.40 -12.95
N GLU A 419 -17.35 0.91 -12.51
CA GLU A 419 -16.06 0.99 -13.21
C GLU A 419 -15.93 -0.07 -14.32
#